data_AF-A0A0C9ZQY8-F1
#
_entry.id   AF-A0A0C9ZQY8-F1
#
_cell.length_a   1.000
_cell.length_b   1.000
_cell.length_c   1.000
_cell.angle_alpha   90.00
_cell.angle_beta   90.00
_cell.angle_gamma   90.00
#
_symmetry.space_group_name_H-M   'P 1'
#
loop_
_entity.id
_entity.type
_entity.pdbx_description
1 polymer ?
#
loop_
_entity_poly.entity_id
_entity_poly.type
_entity_poly.pdbx_seq_one_letter_code
_entity_poly.pdbx_strand_id
1 'polypeptide(L)'
;MLLYVPLCQSIAIRLTSSPLVLSALQLSHKRSPEMQDKFILCQIPCYTEGEDSLRRTLDSLASLNYDDKRKLLFIICDGNIIGSGNDCTTPRIV
;
A
#
# COMPACT_ATOMS: atom_id res chain seq x y z
N MET A 1 -21.90 -47.49 23.67
CA MET A 1 -22.21 -46.09 24.07
C MET A 1 -20.96 -45.21 24.18
N LEU A 2 -19.89 -45.67 24.86
CA LEU A 2 -18.68 -44.87 25.10
C LEU A 2 -17.86 -44.49 23.84
N LEU A 3 -17.91 -45.29 22.76
CA LEU A 3 -17.18 -44.99 21.51
C LEU A 3 -17.88 -43.96 20.61
N TYR A 4 -19.18 -43.74 20.80
CA TYR A 4 -19.99 -42.85 19.96
C TYR A 4 -19.77 -41.36 20.31
N VAL A 5 -19.58 -41.08 21.60
CA VAL A 5 -19.38 -39.71 22.13
C VAL A 5 -18.14 -39.00 21.52
N PRO A 6 -16.92 -39.60 21.52
CA PRO A 6 -15.75 -38.94 20.92
C PRO A 6 -15.83 -38.85 19.39
N LEU A 7 -16.55 -39.78 18.74
CA LEU A 7 -16.79 -39.75 17.30
C LEU A 7 -17.69 -38.55 16.92
N CYS A 8 -18.76 -38.31 17.68
CA CYS A 8 -19.64 -37.15 17.48
C CYS A 8 -18.92 -35.81 17.68
N GLN A 9 -18.07 -35.69 18.70
CA GLN A 9 -17.30 -34.46 18.95
C GLN A 9 -16.33 -34.15 17.81
N SER A 10 -15.65 -35.18 17.27
CA SER A 10 -14.70 -35.03 16.17
C SER A 10 -15.36 -34.69 14.83
N ILE A 11 -16.62 -35.08 14.64
CA ILE A 11 -17.42 -34.72 13.45
C ILE A 11 -17.90 -33.27 13.56
N ALA A 12 -18.36 -32.84 14.74
CA ALA A 12 -18.82 -31.47 14.98
C ALA A 12 -17.73 -30.42 14.72
N ILE A 13 -16.49 -30.68 15.15
CA ILE A 13 -15.35 -29.76 14.96
C ILE A 13 -14.95 -29.62 13.47
N ARG A 14 -15.09 -30.69 12.67
CA ARG A 14 -14.79 -30.66 11.23
C ARG A 14 -15.85 -29.89 10.43
N LEU A 15 -17.11 -29.96 10.87
CA LEU A 15 -18.22 -29.23 10.24
C LEU A 15 -18.14 -27.71 10.46
N THR A 16 -17.64 -27.25 11.61
CA THR A 16 -17.55 -25.80 11.92
C THR A 16 -16.32 -25.11 11.34
N SER A 17 -15.20 -25.82 11.19
CA SER A 17 -13.93 -25.26 10.70
C SER A 17 -13.86 -25.12 9.17
N SER A 18 -14.54 -26.00 8.43
CA SER A 18 -14.55 -25.99 6.96
C SER A 18 -15.12 -24.72 6.31
N PRO A 19 -16.26 -24.14 6.73
CA PRO A 19 -16.78 -22.91 6.11
C PRO A 19 -15.88 -21.69 6.36
N LEU A 20 -15.12 -21.67 7.46
CA LEU A 20 -14.15 -20.61 7.74
C LEU A 20 -12.98 -20.65 6.74
N VAL A 21 -12.48 -21.84 6.41
CA VAL A 21 -11.44 -22.04 5.39
C VAL A 21 -11.94 -21.66 3.99
N LEU A 22 -13.20 -22.01 3.68
CA LEU A 22 -13.87 -21.61 2.44
C LEU A 22 -14.07 -20.08 2.35
N SER A 23 -14.29 -19.41 3.47
CA SER A 23 -14.41 -17.94 3.52
C SER A 23 -13.05 -17.23 3.42
N ALA A 24 -11.98 -17.87 3.91
CA ALA A 24 -10.60 -17.37 3.83
C ALA A 24 -9.98 -17.56 2.44
N LEU A 25 -10.49 -18.50 1.64
CA LEU A 25 -10.28 -18.55 0.20
C LEU A 25 -10.94 -17.30 -0.40
N GLN A 26 -10.19 -16.20 -0.45
CA GLN A 26 -10.58 -14.95 -1.11
C GLN A 26 -10.68 -15.16 -2.64
N LEU A 27 -11.55 -16.07 -3.08
CA LEU A 27 -11.97 -16.27 -4.48
C LEU A 27 -12.86 -15.11 -4.98
N SER A 28 -12.81 -13.98 -4.29
CA SER A 28 -13.41 -12.75 -4.75
C SER A 28 -12.61 -12.28 -5.96
N HIS A 29 -13.30 -12.06 -7.07
CA HIS A 29 -12.73 -11.51 -8.29
C HIS A 29 -11.91 -10.27 -7.94
N LYS A 30 -10.66 -10.17 -8.39
CA LYS A 30 -9.91 -8.90 -8.35
C LYS A 30 -10.78 -7.87 -9.05
N ARG A 31 -11.52 -7.05 -8.31
CA ARG A 31 -12.14 -5.86 -8.86
C ARG A 31 -10.98 -4.97 -9.25
N SER A 32 -10.69 -4.90 -10.54
CA SER A 32 -9.88 -3.82 -11.07
C SER A 32 -10.55 -2.54 -10.58
N PRO A 33 -9.85 -1.67 -9.83
CA PRO A 33 -10.44 -0.42 -9.40
C PRO A 33 -10.94 0.29 -10.66
N GLU A 34 -12.23 0.61 -10.67
CA GLU A 34 -12.80 1.45 -11.71
C GLU A 34 -11.97 2.74 -11.75
N MET A 35 -11.56 3.16 -12.94
CA MET A 35 -10.74 4.36 -13.11
C MET A 35 -11.64 5.56 -12.84
N GLN A 36 -11.77 5.92 -11.58
CA GLN A 36 -12.62 7.01 -11.14
C GLN A 36 -12.01 8.33 -11.64
N ASP A 37 -12.80 9.16 -12.31
CA ASP A 37 -12.49 10.54 -12.75
C ASP A 37 -12.32 11.49 -11.55
N LYS A 38 -11.51 11.10 -10.56
CA LYS A 38 -11.27 11.83 -9.32
C LYS A 38 -9.93 12.53 -9.39
N PHE A 39 -9.89 13.74 -8.82
CA PHE A 39 -8.63 14.44 -8.57
C PHE A 39 -7.91 13.77 -7.39
N ILE A 40 -6.62 13.50 -7.56
CA ILE A 40 -5.78 12.83 -6.57
C ILE A 40 -4.74 13.81 -6.06
N LEU A 41 -4.68 13.97 -4.74
CA LEU A 41 -3.65 14.73 -4.04
C LEU A 41 -2.69 13.74 -3.39
N CYS A 42 -1.45 13.71 -3.88
CA CYS A 42 -0.37 12.90 -3.33
C CYS A 42 0.51 13.79 -2.45
N GLN A 43 0.33 13.71 -1.14
CA GLN A 43 1.16 14.46 -0.17
C GLN A 43 2.39 13.63 0.19
N ILE A 44 3.58 14.19 -0.01
CA ILE A 44 4.86 13.55 0.33
C ILE A 44 5.55 14.41 1.38
N PRO A 45 5.42 14.08 2.68
CA PRO A 45 6.24 14.68 3.71
C PRO A 45 7.67 14.15 3.59
N CYS A 46 8.63 15.06 3.55
CA CYS A 46 10.05 14.80 3.49
C CYS A 46 10.72 15.53 4.66
N TYR A 47 11.53 14.81 5.44
CA TYR A 47 12.30 15.33 6.56
C TYR A 47 13.81 15.15 6.35
N THR A 48 14.27 13.91 6.14
CA THR A 48 15.71 13.58 6.03
C THR A 48 16.03 12.57 4.93
N GLU A 49 15.18 12.49 3.92
CA GLU A 49 15.31 11.57 2.79
C GLU A 49 16.44 12.04 1.86
N GLY A 50 17.23 11.09 1.37
CA GLY A 50 18.28 11.37 0.38
C GLY A 50 17.69 11.65 -1.01
N GLU A 51 18.49 12.28 -1.86
CA GLU A 51 18.13 12.59 -3.25
C GLU A 51 17.68 11.33 -4.02
N ASP A 52 18.42 10.23 -3.90
CA ASP A 52 18.10 8.98 -4.59
C ASP A 52 16.74 8.41 -4.17
N SER A 53 16.40 8.49 -2.88
CA SER A 53 15.11 8.02 -2.37
C SER A 53 13.95 8.92 -2.81
N LEU A 54 14.16 10.23 -2.81
CA LEU A 54 13.15 11.19 -3.30
C LEU A 54 12.93 11.01 -4.79
N ARG A 55 14.00 10.88 -5.57
CA ARG A 55 13.94 10.65 -7.01
C ARG A 55 13.17 9.38 -7.34
N ARG A 56 13.48 8.26 -6.69
CA ARG A 56 12.74 7.00 -6.86
C ARG A 56 11.26 7.14 -6.47
N THR A 57 10.97 7.90 -5.43
CA THR A 57 9.59 8.13 -4.97
C THR A 57 8.81 8.95 -5.99
N LEU A 58 9.39 10.03 -6.52
CA LEU A 58 8.78 10.85 -7.55
C LEU A 58 8.61 10.10 -8.88
N ASP A 59 9.63 9.35 -9.30
CA ASP A 59 9.56 8.51 -10.50
C ASP A 59 8.44 7.46 -10.37
N SER A 60 8.30 6.85 -9.19
CA SER A 60 7.22 5.91 -8.90
C SER A 60 5.84 6.58 -8.97
N LEU A 61 5.67 7.76 -8.35
CA LEU A 61 4.42 8.52 -8.36
C LEU A 61 4.05 9.04 -9.75
N ALA A 62 5.04 9.43 -10.56
CA ALA A 62 4.86 9.81 -11.95
C ALA A 62 4.38 8.61 -12.79
N SER A 63 4.96 7.41 -12.57
CA SER A 63 4.60 6.18 -13.31
C SER A 63 3.22 5.59 -12.99
N LEU A 64 2.49 6.15 -12.01
CA LEU A 64 1.14 5.70 -11.70
C LEU A 64 0.18 5.99 -12.85
N ASN A 65 -0.64 4.99 -13.21
CA ASN A 65 -1.69 5.05 -14.23
C ASN A 65 -2.89 5.93 -13.79
N TYR A 66 -2.65 7.22 -13.61
CA TYR A 66 -3.65 8.27 -13.44
C TYR A 66 -3.36 9.38 -14.44
N ASP A 67 -4.40 10.06 -14.93
CA ASP A 67 -4.24 11.23 -15.79
C ASP A 67 -3.47 12.33 -15.04
N ASP A 68 -2.36 12.80 -15.61
CA ASP A 68 -1.51 13.84 -15.02
C ASP A 68 -2.27 15.16 -14.81
N LYS A 69 -3.33 15.42 -15.59
CA LYS A 69 -4.22 16.59 -15.38
C LYS A 69 -4.99 16.54 -14.07
N ARG A 70 -5.10 15.36 -13.45
CA ARG A 70 -5.84 15.12 -12.22
C ARG A 70 -4.94 14.72 -11.05
N LYS A 71 -3.62 14.72 -11.25
CA LYS A 71 -2.61 14.32 -10.26
C LYS A 71 -1.91 15.58 -9.73
N LEU A 72 -2.11 15.89 -8.46
CA LEU A 72 -1.39 16.96 -7.77
C LEU A 72 -0.41 16.34 -6.77
N LEU A 73 0.88 16.55 -6.98
CA LEU A 73 1.95 16.17 -6.06
C LEU A 73 2.23 17.35 -5.13
N PHE A 74 2.08 17.14 -3.82
CA PHE A 74 2.34 18.16 -2.80
C PHE A 74 3.47 17.69 -1.88
N ILE A 75 4.66 18.20 -2.13
CA ILE A 75 5.88 17.80 -1.41
C ILE A 75 6.10 18.81 -0.28
N ILE A 76 6.17 18.31 0.95
CA ILE A 76 6.38 19.11 2.16
C ILE A 76 7.77 18.79 2.68
N CYS A 77 8.73 19.70 2.50
CA CYS A 77 10.07 19.52 3.02
C CYS A 77 10.21 20.25 4.36
N ASP A 78 10.23 19.51 5.46
CA ASP A 78 10.46 20.05 6.81
C ASP A 78 11.91 19.78 7.23
N GLY A 79 12.75 20.81 7.11
CA GLY A 79 14.10 20.79 7.66
C GLY A 79 15.22 20.63 6.63
N ASN A 80 16.08 21.64 6.58
CA ASN A 80 17.28 21.75 5.75
C ASN A 80 18.38 20.77 6.20
N ILE A 81 18.24 19.46 5.95
CA ILE A 81 19.30 18.47 6.18
C ILE A 81 19.85 17.97 4.84
N ILE A 82 21.08 18.40 4.55
CA ILE A 82 21.94 17.86 3.51
C ILE A 82 22.23 16.39 3.82
N GLY A 83 21.81 15.49 2.93
CA GLY A 83 22.23 14.09 2.97
C GLY A 83 23.74 14.01 3.03
N SER A 84 24.28 13.13 3.88
CA SER A 84 25.72 12.98 4.07
C SER A 84 26.41 12.60 2.75
N GLY A 85 26.91 13.61 2.02
CA GLY A 85 27.60 13.44 0.73
C GLY A 85 27.28 14.42 -0.40
N ASN A 86 26.45 15.47 -0.20
CA ASN A 86 26.16 16.45 -1.27
C ASN A 86 26.57 17.88 -0.86
N ASP A 87 27.45 18.51 -1.66
CA ASP A 87 28.05 19.83 -1.41
C ASP A 87 27.15 21.03 -1.78
N CYS A 88 25.93 20.80 -2.27
CA CYS A 88 25.02 21.88 -2.68
C CYS A 88 23.60 21.65 -2.16
N THR A 89 23.00 22.73 -1.66
CA THR A 89 21.63 22.73 -1.12
C THR A 89 20.58 22.69 -2.22
N THR A 90 19.42 22.15 -1.85
CA THR A 90 18.26 21.87 -2.70
C THR A 90 17.44 23.07 -3.23
N PRO A 91 17.71 24.38 -3.00
CA PRO A 91 16.96 25.43 -3.67
C PRO A 91 17.55 25.81 -5.05
N ARG A 92 18.56 25.09 -5.55
CA ARG A 92 19.23 25.41 -6.82
C ARG A 92 19.10 24.33 -7.91
N ILE A 93 18.35 23.26 -7.62
CA ILE A 93 18.05 22.13 -8.54
C ILE A 93 16.54 22.10 -8.88
N VAL A 94 15.84 23.21 -8.64
CA VAL A 94 14.50 23.47 -9.20
C VAL A 94 14.62 24.24 -10.50
#